data_AF-A0A970BYV3-F1
#
_entry.id   AF-A0A970BYV3-F1
#
_cell.length_a   1.000
_cell.length_b   1.000
_cell.length_c   1.000
_cell.angle_alpha   90.00
_cell.angle_beta   90.00
_cell.angle_gamma   90.00
#
_symmetry.space_group_name_H-M   'P 1'
#
loop_
_entity.id
_entity.type
_entity.pdbx_description
1 polymer ?
#
loop_
_entity_poly.entity_id
_entity_poly.type
_entity_poly.pdbx_seq_one_letter_code
_entity_poly.pdbx_strand_id
1 'polypeptide(L)'
;MADADVKAVAGGAAPEATDEAPKKPVDPDFEPEIIVFACHYCAYAAADLAGSMRLQYPTNIRMIKLPCTGKLEVIHLLKAIESGADGVYAAGCLEGECHYLKGNLWARKRVNHVKTLLEEVGIEPERVEMYNMSSAMGAKFAEVATEFTERIKALGPNPVKREGVDPHAAAREALGGVAMPDDPAPSAATSEEGHAE
;
A
#
# COMPACT_ATOMS: atom_id res chain seq x y z
N MET A 1 -11.98 59.39 44.85
CA MET A 1 -10.71 58.65 44.70
C MET A 1 -11.11 57.20 44.53
N ALA A 2 -11.67 56.87 43.38
CA ALA A 2 -10.98 56.37 42.20
C ALA A 2 -11.09 54.83 42.19
N ASP A 3 -12.08 54.39 41.41
CA ASP A 3 -12.32 53.06 40.87
C ASP A 3 -11.05 52.38 40.34
N ALA A 4 -10.99 51.05 40.46
CA ALA A 4 -10.54 50.18 39.37
C ALA A 4 -10.82 48.71 39.71
N ASP A 5 -11.96 48.25 39.22
CA ASP A 5 -12.24 46.85 38.89
C ASP A 5 -11.09 46.22 38.11
N VAL A 6 -10.45 45.20 38.68
CA VAL A 6 -9.52 44.34 37.95
C VAL A 6 -10.34 43.34 37.13
N LYS A 7 -10.60 43.75 35.89
CA LYS A 7 -11.29 42.99 34.85
C LYS A 7 -10.54 41.68 34.56
N ALA A 8 -11.27 40.57 34.67
CA ALA A 8 -10.81 39.26 34.21
C ALA A 8 -10.47 39.32 32.71
N VAL A 9 -9.22 39.00 32.37
CA VAL A 9 -8.81 38.73 31.00
C VAL A 9 -9.12 37.27 30.69
N ALA A 10 -10.14 37.09 29.84
CA ALA A 10 -10.49 35.82 29.25
C ALA A 10 -9.26 35.24 28.51
N GLY A 11 -8.81 34.07 28.95
CA GLY A 11 -7.86 33.26 28.21
C GLY A 11 -8.52 32.82 26.90
N GLY A 12 -8.07 33.40 25.79
CA GLY A 12 -8.43 32.93 24.46
C GLY A 12 -7.91 31.51 24.28
N ALA A 13 -8.84 30.59 23.99
CA ALA A 13 -8.51 29.25 23.55
C ALA A 13 -7.64 29.36 22.29
N ALA A 14 -6.47 28.71 22.32
CA ALA A 14 -5.69 28.49 21.12
C ALA A 14 -6.54 27.66 20.13
N PRO A 15 -6.58 28.01 18.84
CA PRO A 15 -7.30 27.23 17.87
C PRO A 15 -6.64 25.85 17.71
N GLU A 16 -7.44 24.80 17.83
CA GLU A 16 -7.05 23.43 17.49
C GLU A 16 -6.72 23.41 15.99
N ALA A 17 -5.43 23.28 15.67
CA ALA A 17 -4.97 23.02 14.32
C ALA A 17 -5.30 21.55 14.00
N THR A 18 -6.34 21.33 13.21
CA THR A 18 -6.61 20.03 12.60
C THR A 18 -5.54 19.77 11.56
N ASP A 19 -4.56 18.93 11.90
CA ASP A 19 -3.48 18.44 11.03
C ASP A 19 -4.00 17.36 10.06
N GLU A 20 -5.17 17.59 9.44
CA GLU A 20 -5.72 16.68 8.44
C GLU A 20 -5.13 17.08 7.08
N ALA A 21 -4.24 16.23 6.55
CA ALA A 21 -3.66 16.43 5.23
C ALA A 21 -4.77 16.65 4.19
N PRO A 22 -4.66 17.64 3.29
CA PRO A 22 -5.73 17.94 2.35
C PRO A 22 -5.95 16.77 1.38
N LYS A 23 -7.09 16.09 1.51
CA LYS A 23 -7.53 15.04 0.57
C LYS A 23 -7.74 15.65 -0.81
N LYS A 24 -6.91 15.24 -1.77
CA LYS A 24 -6.99 15.70 -3.16
C LYS A 24 -8.35 15.24 -3.76
N PRO A 25 -9.05 16.08 -4.54
CA PRO A 25 -10.34 15.71 -5.13
C PRO A 25 -10.21 14.42 -5.96
N VAL A 26 -11.14 13.49 -5.75
CA VAL A 26 -11.19 12.20 -6.44
C VAL A 26 -11.68 12.43 -7.87
N ASP A 27 -10.78 12.23 -8.83
CA ASP A 27 -11.11 12.24 -10.25
C ASP A 27 -11.83 10.93 -10.60
N PRO A 28 -12.98 10.95 -11.30
CA PRO A 28 -13.67 9.73 -11.74
C PRO A 28 -12.81 8.83 -12.65
N ASP A 29 -11.82 9.39 -13.35
CA ASP A 29 -10.90 8.63 -14.21
C ASP A 29 -9.58 8.24 -13.49
N PHE A 30 -9.53 8.38 -12.16
CA PHE A 30 -8.37 8.02 -11.36
C PHE A 30 -8.12 6.51 -11.34
N GLU A 31 -6.97 6.10 -11.87
CA GLU A 31 -6.46 4.74 -11.73
C GLU A 31 -5.31 4.71 -10.70
N PRO A 32 -5.48 4.02 -9.56
CA PRO A 32 -4.48 4.04 -8.49
C PRO A 32 -3.30 3.16 -8.81
N GLU A 33 -2.10 3.53 -8.39
CA GLU A 33 -0.93 2.67 -8.46
C GLU A 33 -0.79 1.83 -7.19
N ILE A 34 -0.88 0.51 -7.34
CA ILE A 34 -0.88 -0.42 -6.21
C ILE A 34 0.36 -1.31 -6.24
N ILE A 35 1.08 -1.34 -5.12
CA ILE A 35 2.27 -2.20 -4.96
C ILE A 35 1.93 -3.42 -4.09
N VAL A 36 2.38 -4.58 -4.52
CA VAL A 36 2.09 -5.85 -3.83
C VAL A 36 3.36 -6.58 -3.50
N PHE A 37 3.62 -6.79 -2.22
CA PHE A 37 4.71 -7.63 -1.77
C PHE A 37 4.23 -9.07 -1.60
N ALA A 38 4.53 -9.92 -2.58
CA ALA A 38 4.00 -11.26 -2.67
C ALA A 38 4.99 -12.33 -2.19
N CYS A 39 4.57 -13.17 -1.24
CA CYS A 39 5.30 -14.38 -0.87
C CYS A 39 5.37 -15.34 -2.06
N HIS A 40 6.58 -15.81 -2.39
CA HIS A 40 6.84 -16.76 -3.47
C HIS A 40 5.98 -18.02 -3.38
N TYR A 41 5.87 -18.64 -2.20
CA TYR A 41 5.28 -19.97 -2.05
C TYR A 41 3.76 -20.02 -2.22
N CYS A 42 3.05 -18.95 -1.82
CA CYS A 42 1.59 -18.97 -1.82
C CYS A 42 0.99 -17.83 -2.61
N ALA A 43 1.28 -16.58 -2.26
CA ALA A 43 0.63 -15.43 -2.90
C ALA A 43 1.03 -15.28 -4.37
N TYR A 44 2.33 -15.40 -4.69
CA TYR A 44 2.80 -15.34 -6.07
C TYR A 44 2.25 -16.53 -6.88
N ALA A 45 2.29 -17.73 -6.32
CA ALA A 45 1.69 -18.91 -6.95
C ALA A 45 0.16 -18.79 -7.16
N ALA A 46 -0.55 -18.13 -6.24
CA ALA A 46 -1.98 -17.84 -6.40
C ALA A 46 -2.22 -16.83 -7.54
N ALA A 47 -1.35 -15.84 -7.69
CA ALA A 47 -1.40 -14.91 -8.83
C ALA A 47 -1.14 -15.65 -10.16
N ASP A 48 -0.14 -16.54 -10.21
CA ASP A 48 0.15 -17.38 -11.37
C ASP A 48 -1.05 -18.28 -11.71
N LEU A 49 -1.72 -18.84 -10.70
CA LEU A 49 -2.93 -19.63 -10.87
C LEU A 49 -4.09 -18.78 -11.39
N ALA A 50 -4.28 -17.56 -10.88
CA ALA A 50 -5.29 -16.63 -11.38
C ALA A 50 -5.09 -16.33 -12.89
N GLY A 51 -3.83 -16.11 -13.30
CA GLY A 51 -3.46 -15.96 -14.70
C GLY A 51 -3.72 -17.21 -15.54
N SER A 52 -3.39 -18.38 -15.02
CA SER A 52 -3.64 -19.68 -15.67
C SER A 52 -5.14 -19.96 -15.86
N MET A 53 -5.95 -19.53 -14.90
CA MET A 53 -7.41 -19.58 -14.93
C MET A 53 -8.04 -18.46 -15.78
N ARG A 54 -7.23 -17.52 -16.30
CA ARG A 54 -7.66 -16.35 -17.09
C ARG A 54 -8.64 -15.44 -16.34
N LEU A 55 -8.53 -15.39 -15.03
CA LEU A 55 -9.37 -14.52 -14.20
C LEU A 55 -8.98 -13.06 -14.45
N GLN A 56 -10.00 -12.23 -14.65
CA GLN A 56 -9.81 -10.80 -14.84
C GLN A 56 -9.80 -10.11 -13.48
N TYR A 57 -8.87 -9.18 -13.31
CA TYR A 57 -8.75 -8.27 -12.18
C TYR A 57 -8.04 -7.00 -12.67
N PRO A 58 -8.08 -5.89 -11.91
CA PRO A 58 -7.46 -4.63 -12.32
C PRO A 58 -5.97 -4.75 -12.66
N THR A 59 -5.53 -4.06 -13.72
CA THR A 59 -4.16 -4.15 -14.27
C THR A 59 -3.16 -3.21 -13.62
N ASN A 60 -3.62 -2.39 -12.68
CA ASN A 60 -2.87 -1.35 -11.97
C ASN A 60 -2.09 -1.88 -10.74
N ILE A 61 -2.01 -3.20 -10.61
CA ILE A 61 -1.30 -3.91 -9.54
C ILE A 61 0.09 -4.30 -10.02
N ARG A 62 1.12 -3.79 -9.34
CA ARG A 62 2.53 -4.09 -9.62
C ARG A 62 3.11 -4.92 -8.47
N MET A 63 3.41 -6.18 -8.75
CA MET A 63 3.89 -7.13 -7.74
C MET A 63 5.42 -7.13 -7.64
N ILE A 64 5.92 -7.30 -6.42
CA ILE A 64 7.32 -7.57 -6.10
C ILE A 64 7.38 -8.91 -5.36
N LYS A 65 8.06 -9.88 -5.96
CA LYS A 65 8.18 -11.23 -5.40
C LYS A 65 9.23 -11.28 -4.30
N LEU A 66 8.82 -11.82 -3.15
CA LEU A 66 9.67 -12.02 -1.98
C LEU A 66 9.80 -13.51 -1.68
N PRO A 67 10.93 -13.97 -1.10
CA PRO A 67 11.04 -15.34 -0.60
C PRO A 67 9.97 -15.63 0.48
N CYS A 68 9.65 -14.63 1.31
CA CYS A 68 8.60 -14.67 2.31
C CYS A 68 8.17 -13.26 2.68
N THR A 69 6.90 -13.05 3.04
CA THR A 69 6.44 -11.79 3.65
C THR A 69 7.15 -11.48 4.98
N GLY A 70 7.71 -12.50 5.66
CA GLY A 70 8.50 -12.29 6.87
C GLY A 70 9.75 -11.43 6.69
N LYS A 71 10.22 -11.25 5.45
CA LYS A 71 11.31 -10.33 5.09
C LYS A 71 10.87 -8.88 4.92
N LEU A 72 9.56 -8.62 4.93
CA LEU A 72 9.07 -7.25 4.96
C LEU A 72 9.39 -6.62 6.30
N GLU A 73 10.00 -5.44 6.24
CA GLU A 73 10.17 -4.53 7.35
C GLU A 73 9.26 -3.31 7.14
N VAL A 74 8.98 -2.61 8.24
CA VAL A 74 8.14 -1.39 8.26
C VAL A 74 8.60 -0.38 7.20
N ILE A 75 9.92 -0.21 7.05
CA ILE A 75 10.52 0.73 6.10
C ILE A 75 10.15 0.44 4.64
N HIS A 76 9.96 -0.84 4.25
CA HIS A 76 9.62 -1.16 2.86
C HIS A 76 8.20 -0.70 2.51
N LEU A 77 7.26 -0.88 3.45
CA LEU A 77 5.86 -0.43 3.30
C LEU A 77 5.78 1.09 3.31
N LEU A 78 6.45 1.74 4.27
CA LEU A 78 6.50 3.20 4.35
C LEU A 78 7.15 3.81 3.11
N LYS A 79 8.24 3.23 2.61
CA LYS A 79 8.93 3.77 1.43
C LYS A 79 8.07 3.69 0.17
N ALA A 80 7.28 2.64 0.01
CA ALA A 80 6.31 2.53 -1.08
C ALA A 80 5.26 3.65 -1.02
N ILE A 81 4.66 3.90 0.16
CA ILE A 81 3.71 5.00 0.36
C ILE A 81 4.37 6.38 0.17
N GLU A 82 5.56 6.60 0.75
CA GLU A 82 6.33 7.85 0.62
C GLU A 82 6.68 8.16 -0.85
N SER A 83 6.92 7.12 -1.64
CA SER A 83 7.28 7.26 -3.07
C SER A 83 6.06 7.52 -3.96
N GLY A 84 4.85 7.53 -3.40
CA GLY A 84 3.62 7.90 -4.10
C GLY A 84 2.72 6.74 -4.52
N ALA A 85 2.93 5.52 -4.00
CA ALA A 85 2.00 4.42 -4.21
C ALA A 85 0.65 4.76 -3.58
N ASP A 86 -0.44 4.57 -4.31
CA ASP A 86 -1.79 4.93 -3.86
C ASP A 86 -2.32 3.92 -2.84
N GLY A 87 -1.87 2.66 -2.97
CA GLY A 87 -2.04 1.61 -1.97
C GLY A 87 -0.94 0.56 -2.02
N VAL A 88 -0.73 -0.12 -0.90
CA VAL A 88 0.30 -1.14 -0.75
C VAL A 88 -0.29 -2.31 0.04
N TYR A 89 -0.14 -3.54 -0.45
CA TYR A 89 -0.48 -4.70 0.39
C TYR A 89 0.58 -5.79 0.37
N ALA A 90 0.69 -6.47 1.51
CA ALA A 90 1.47 -7.69 1.63
C ALA A 90 0.57 -8.91 1.43
N ALA A 91 1.01 -9.87 0.61
CA ALA A 91 0.28 -11.10 0.38
C ALA A 91 1.13 -12.31 0.81
N GLY A 92 0.66 -13.05 1.82
CA GLY A 92 1.40 -14.16 2.42
C GLY A 92 0.64 -15.48 2.42
N CYS A 93 1.31 -16.54 2.90
CA CYS A 93 0.68 -17.83 3.18
C CYS A 93 -0.44 -17.70 4.22
N LEU A 94 -1.37 -18.66 4.27
CA LEU A 94 -2.33 -18.80 5.37
C LEU A 94 -1.63 -18.87 6.74
N GLU A 95 -2.28 -18.34 7.77
CA GLU A 95 -1.75 -18.41 9.13
C GLU A 95 -1.67 -19.87 9.59
N GLY A 96 -0.55 -20.23 10.23
CA GLY A 96 -0.23 -21.61 10.57
C GLY A 96 0.38 -22.41 9.42
N GLU A 97 0.30 -21.95 8.17
CA GLU A 97 0.82 -22.63 6.98
C GLU A 97 2.02 -21.92 6.33
N CYS A 98 2.66 -21.00 7.07
CA CYS A 98 3.82 -20.29 6.54
C CYS A 98 4.98 -21.28 6.29
N HIS A 99 5.55 -21.24 5.08
CA HIS A 99 6.74 -22.03 4.74
C HIS A 99 7.90 -21.79 5.73
N TYR A 100 8.00 -20.57 6.24
CA TYR A 100 8.99 -20.17 7.25
C TYR A 100 8.36 -20.02 8.65
N LEU A 101 7.37 -20.85 8.96
CA LEU A 101 6.68 -21.01 10.26
C LEU A 101 5.87 -19.79 10.72
N LYS A 102 6.53 -18.65 10.97
CA LYS A 102 5.92 -17.46 11.59
C LYS A 102 6.15 -16.16 10.80
N GLY A 103 6.75 -16.24 9.62
CA GLY A 103 7.08 -15.06 8.82
C GLY A 103 5.87 -14.19 8.50
N ASN A 104 4.74 -14.80 8.12
CA ASN A 104 3.49 -14.08 7.85
C ASN A 104 2.89 -13.42 9.11
N LEU A 105 3.02 -14.04 10.29
CA LEU A 105 2.54 -13.47 11.54
C LEU A 105 3.33 -12.21 11.93
N TRP A 106 4.65 -12.21 11.72
CA TRP A 106 5.47 -11.02 11.93
C TRP A 106 5.16 -9.93 10.92
N ALA A 107 4.97 -10.29 9.66
CA ALA A 107 4.54 -9.34 8.63
C ALA A 107 3.22 -8.67 8.99
N ARG A 108 2.22 -9.41 9.51
CA ARG A 108 0.95 -8.83 9.94
C ARG A 108 1.13 -7.80 11.05
N LYS A 109 1.97 -8.10 12.05
CA LYS A 109 2.27 -7.14 13.12
C LYS A 109 2.91 -5.87 12.58
N ARG A 110 3.84 -5.98 11.63
CA ARG A 110 4.49 -4.83 10.98
C ARG A 110 3.51 -4.02 10.14
N VAL A 111 2.64 -4.67 9.38
CA VAL A 111 1.58 -4.03 8.59
C VAL A 111 0.64 -3.26 9.51
N ASN A 112 0.16 -3.87 10.60
CA ASN A 112 -0.69 -3.18 11.57
C ASN A 112 0.02 -2.00 12.22
N HIS A 113 1.31 -2.13 12.51
CA HIS A 113 2.11 -1.01 13.03
C HIS A 113 2.22 0.13 12.02
N VAL A 114 2.43 -0.17 10.72
CA VAL A 114 2.41 0.83 9.65
C VAL A 114 1.05 1.53 9.57
N LYS A 115 -0.06 0.81 9.69
CA LYS A 115 -1.40 1.42 9.72
C LYS A 115 -1.53 2.46 10.84
N THR A 116 -1.06 2.15 12.04
CA THR A 116 -1.01 3.12 13.16
C THR A 116 -0.13 4.33 12.83
N LEU A 117 1.06 4.11 12.26
CA LEU A 117 1.96 5.21 11.88
C LEU A 117 1.36 6.13 10.80
N LEU A 118 0.62 5.56 9.84
CA LEU A 118 -0.05 6.34 8.80
C LEU A 118 -1.17 7.21 9.39
N GLU A 119 -1.97 6.64 10.29
CA GLU A 119 -3.03 7.36 10.99
C GLU A 119 -2.47 8.54 11.82
N GLU A 120 -1.34 8.33 12.51
CA GLU A 120 -0.64 9.38 13.29
C GLU A 120 -0.18 10.57 12.44
N VAL A 121 0.08 10.36 11.14
CA VAL A 121 0.51 11.42 10.21
C VAL A 121 -0.60 11.88 9.26
N GLY A 122 -1.85 11.51 9.55
CA GLY A 122 -3.03 11.95 8.78
C GLY A 122 -3.15 11.30 7.39
N ILE A 123 -2.55 10.13 7.17
CA ILE A 123 -2.70 9.32 5.96
C ILE A 123 -3.65 8.15 6.26
N GLU A 124 -4.54 7.83 5.33
CA GLU A 124 -5.55 6.79 5.55
C GLU A 124 -4.90 5.40 5.75
N PRO A 125 -5.09 4.74 6.90
CA PRO A 125 -4.49 3.43 7.17
C PRO A 125 -4.99 2.34 6.21
N GLU A 126 -6.15 2.51 5.60
CA GLU A 126 -6.73 1.63 4.59
C GLU A 126 -5.87 1.49 3.33
N ARG A 127 -4.92 2.41 3.11
CA ARG A 127 -3.92 2.32 2.03
C ARG A 127 -2.94 1.17 2.22
N VAL A 128 -2.84 0.58 3.41
CA VAL A 128 -1.94 -0.53 3.71
C VAL A 128 -2.69 -1.72 4.30
N GLU A 129 -2.50 -2.92 3.71
CA GLU A 129 -3.17 -4.13 4.19
C GLU A 129 -2.31 -5.41 4.07
N MET A 130 -2.68 -6.45 4.81
CA MET A 130 -2.14 -7.79 4.63
C MET A 130 -3.22 -8.84 4.36
N TYR A 131 -3.04 -9.54 3.25
CA TYR A 131 -3.87 -10.67 2.87
C TYR A 131 -3.12 -11.99 3.00
N ASN A 132 -3.87 -13.05 3.30
CA ASN A 132 -3.33 -14.40 3.42
C ASN A 132 -4.12 -15.33 2.52
N MET A 133 -3.39 -16.15 1.77
CA MET A 133 -3.95 -17.07 0.80
C MET A 133 -3.04 -18.30 0.67
N SER A 134 -3.60 -19.42 0.22
CA SER A 134 -2.80 -20.57 -0.21
C SER A 134 -2.44 -20.45 -1.69
N SER A 135 -1.51 -21.28 -2.17
CA SER A 135 -1.13 -21.32 -3.59
C SER A 135 -2.27 -21.73 -4.52
N ALA A 136 -3.31 -22.40 -4.00
CA ALA A 136 -4.46 -22.86 -4.77
C ALA A 136 -5.61 -21.83 -4.85
N MET A 137 -5.44 -20.65 -4.25
CA MET A 137 -6.50 -19.65 -4.13
C MET A 137 -6.45 -18.57 -5.22
N GLY A 138 -6.33 -18.97 -6.49
CA GLY A 138 -6.27 -18.02 -7.63
C GLY A 138 -7.50 -17.12 -7.74
N ALA A 139 -8.70 -17.67 -7.52
CA ALA A 139 -9.94 -16.88 -7.46
C ALA A 139 -9.90 -15.82 -6.36
N LYS A 140 -9.39 -16.18 -5.18
CA LYS A 140 -9.28 -15.23 -4.07
C LYS A 140 -8.27 -14.13 -4.34
N PHE A 141 -7.18 -14.43 -5.06
CA PHE A 141 -6.22 -13.40 -5.48
C PHE A 141 -6.90 -12.34 -6.36
N ALA A 142 -7.64 -12.75 -7.38
CA ALA A 142 -8.37 -11.83 -8.27
C ALA A 142 -9.44 -11.01 -7.52
N GLU A 143 -10.14 -11.64 -6.58
CA GLU A 143 -11.10 -10.96 -5.71
C GLU A 143 -10.43 -9.89 -4.84
N VAL A 144 -9.34 -10.24 -4.15
CA VAL A 144 -8.57 -9.31 -3.28
C VAL A 144 -7.99 -8.16 -4.09
N ALA A 145 -7.43 -8.45 -5.27
CA ALA A 145 -6.93 -7.44 -6.20
C ALA A 145 -8.01 -6.41 -6.57
N THR A 146 -9.21 -6.89 -6.87
CA THR A 146 -10.36 -6.05 -7.23
C THR A 146 -10.84 -5.22 -6.04
N GLU A 147 -11.12 -5.88 -4.91
CA GLU A 147 -11.61 -5.22 -3.69
C GLU A 147 -10.65 -4.14 -3.19
N PHE A 148 -9.35 -4.45 -3.17
CA PHE A 148 -8.34 -3.48 -2.75
C PHE A 148 -8.25 -2.32 -3.73
N THR A 149 -8.32 -2.56 -5.03
CA THR A 149 -8.33 -1.49 -6.03
C THR A 149 -9.52 -0.55 -5.87
N GLU A 150 -10.72 -1.09 -5.69
CA GLU A 150 -11.93 -0.29 -5.45
C GLU A 150 -11.81 0.55 -4.18
N ARG A 151 -11.26 -0.03 -3.11
CA ARG A 151 -10.97 0.70 -1.86
C ARG A 151 -10.03 1.88 -2.11
N ILE A 152 -8.91 1.67 -2.81
CA ILE A 152 -7.96 2.76 -3.07
C ILE A 152 -8.54 3.81 -4.02
N LYS A 153 -9.32 3.41 -5.01
CA LYS A 153 -10.07 4.34 -5.87
C LYS A 153 -10.98 5.26 -5.06
N ALA A 154 -11.69 4.72 -4.08
CA ALA A 154 -12.57 5.49 -3.20
C ALA A 154 -11.80 6.47 -2.29
N LEU A 155 -10.58 6.14 -1.89
CA LEU A 155 -9.70 7.03 -1.10
C LEU A 155 -9.05 8.13 -1.97
N GLY A 156 -8.99 7.93 -3.28
CA GLY A 156 -8.32 8.84 -4.19
C GLY A 156 -6.80 8.78 -4.11
N PRO A 157 -6.12 9.68 -4.82
CA PRO A 157 -4.66 9.69 -4.94
C PRO A 157 -3.97 9.94 -3.61
N ASN A 158 -2.81 9.31 -3.41
CA ASN A 158 -2.01 9.46 -2.21
C ASN A 158 -1.59 10.93 -2.00
N PRO A 159 -1.83 11.52 -0.81
CA PRO A 159 -1.52 12.92 -0.52
C PRO A 159 -0.02 13.26 -0.59
N VAL A 160 0.87 12.26 -0.51
CA VAL A 160 2.34 12.42 -0.54
C VAL A 160 2.91 12.17 -1.94
N LYS A 161 2.07 11.87 -2.94
CA LYS A 161 2.52 11.57 -4.30
C LYS A 161 3.31 12.73 -4.91
N ARG A 162 4.55 12.45 -5.35
CA ARG A 162 5.44 13.42 -6.01
C ARG A 162 5.55 13.10 -7.50
N GLU A 163 5.57 14.14 -8.34
CA GLU A 163 5.81 13.96 -9.77
C GLU A 163 7.22 13.41 -10.04
N GLY A 164 7.34 12.56 -11.06
CA GLY A 164 8.64 12.03 -11.53
C GLY A 164 9.25 10.90 -10.69
N VAL A 165 8.54 10.37 -9.70
CA VAL A 165 8.97 9.19 -8.93
C VAL A 165 8.13 7.99 -9.37
N ASP A 166 8.77 6.88 -9.78
CA ASP A 166 8.09 5.59 -9.96
C ASP A 166 8.03 4.88 -8.58
N PRO A 167 6.84 4.78 -7.95
CA PRO A 167 6.70 4.16 -6.64
C PRO A 167 7.16 2.69 -6.62
N HIS A 168 6.93 1.95 -7.71
CA HIS A 168 7.33 0.55 -7.80
C HIS A 168 8.85 0.41 -7.88
N ALA A 169 9.52 1.23 -8.70
CA ALA A 169 10.99 1.23 -8.76
C ALA A 169 11.60 1.60 -7.40
N ALA A 170 11.07 2.63 -6.74
CA ALA A 170 11.54 3.06 -5.42
C ALA A 170 11.29 1.98 -4.35
N ALA A 171 10.15 1.30 -4.38
CA ALA A 171 9.86 0.19 -3.47
C ALA A 171 10.80 -1.01 -3.69
N ARG A 172 11.15 -1.31 -4.95
CA ARG A 172 12.14 -2.34 -5.27
C ARG A 172 13.54 -1.97 -4.79
N GLU A 173 13.95 -0.72 -5.00
CA GLU A 173 15.24 -0.22 -4.52
C GLU A 173 15.32 -0.31 -2.99
N ALA A 174 14.24 0.04 -2.30
CA ALA A 174 14.15 -0.03 -0.84
C ALA A 174 14.29 -1.46 -0.28
N LEU A 175 13.85 -2.47 -1.05
CA LEU A 175 14.06 -3.87 -0.70
C LEU A 175 15.53 -4.30 -0.89
N GLY A 176 16.30 -3.61 -1.73
CA GLY A 176 17.64 -4.01 -2.10
C GLY A 176 17.68 -5.47 -2.58
N GLY A 177 18.55 -6.28 -1.96
CA GLY A 177 18.70 -7.71 -2.26
C GLY A 177 17.65 -8.64 -1.62
N VAL A 178 16.57 -8.11 -1.05
CA VAL A 178 15.51 -8.91 -0.40
C VAL A 178 14.52 -9.47 -1.42
N ALA A 179 14.30 -8.78 -2.54
CA ALA A 179 13.49 -9.29 -3.63
C ALA A 179 14.09 -10.59 -4.20
N MET A 180 13.24 -11.47 -4.73
CA MET A 180 13.71 -12.71 -5.34
C MET A 180 14.61 -12.40 -6.56
N PRO A 181 15.72 -13.14 -6.78
CA PRO A 181 16.62 -12.87 -7.92
C PRO A 181 15.97 -13.04 -9.29
N ASP A 182 14.95 -13.89 -9.39
CA ASP A 182 14.17 -14.18 -10.59
C ASP A 182 12.92 -13.29 -10.72
N ASP A 183 12.72 -12.36 -9.78
CA ASP A 183 11.64 -11.40 -9.86
C ASP A 183 11.89 -10.45 -11.05
N PRO A 184 10.96 -10.35 -12.00
CA PRO A 184 11.18 -9.54 -13.19
C PRO A 184 11.52 -8.10 -12.81
N ALA A 185 12.52 -7.53 -13.48
CA ALA A 185 12.83 -6.11 -13.38
C ALA A 185 11.53 -5.30 -13.58
N PRO A 186 11.39 -4.13 -12.92
CA PRO A 186 10.22 -3.30 -13.13
C PRO A 186 10.12 -3.04 -14.63
N SER A 187 9.07 -3.54 -15.29
CA SER A 187 8.81 -3.07 -16.63
C SER A 187 8.57 -1.58 -16.46
N ALA A 188 9.41 -0.76 -17.10
CA ALA A 188 9.03 0.62 -17.34
C ALA A 188 7.62 0.53 -17.92
N ALA A 189 6.65 1.18 -17.27
CA ALA A 189 5.36 1.38 -17.92
C ALA A 189 5.70 2.12 -19.21
N THR A 190 5.69 1.41 -20.33
CA THR A 190 5.84 2.00 -21.64
C THR A 190 4.61 2.90 -21.80
N SER A 191 4.80 4.18 -21.53
CA SER A 191 4.00 5.22 -22.14
C SER A 191 4.34 5.20 -23.63
N GLU A 192 3.89 4.17 -24.34
CA GLU A 192 3.95 4.08 -25.79
C GLU A 192 2.52 4.31 -26.30
N GLU A 193 2.28 5.58 -26.62
CA GLU A 193 1.59 6.09 -27.80
C GLU A 193 0.68 5.11 -28.56
N GLY A 194 -0.63 5.44 -28.58
CA GLY A 194 -1.50 5.35 -29.75
C GLY A 194 -1.59 4.00 -30.48
N HIS A 195 -2.53 3.15 -30.09
CA HIS A 195 -3.17 2.26 -31.05
C HIS A 195 -4.22 3.04 -31.85
N ALA A 196 -3.75 3.70 -32.91
CA ALA A 196 -4.55 4.03 -34.07
C ALA A 196 -3.98 3.21 -35.24
N GLU A 197 -4.69 2.14 -35.61
CA GLU A 197 -5.01 1.72 -37.00
C GLU A 197 -5.99 0.53 -36.97
#